data_AF-A0A0M4PKL8-F1
#
_entry.id   AF-A0A0M4PKL8-F1
#
_cell.length_a   1.000
_cell.length_b   1.000
_cell.length_c   1.000
_cell.angle_alpha   90.00
_cell.angle_beta   90.00
_cell.angle_gamma   90.00
#
_symmetry.space_group_name_H-M   'P 1'
#
loop_
_entity.id
_entity.type
_entity.pdbx_description
1 polymer ?
#
loop_
_entity_poly.entity_id
_entity_poly.type
_entity_poly.pdbx_seq_one_letter_code
_entity_poly.pdbx_strand_id
1 'polypeptide(L)'
;MLKKSTRLFPAQKIATIVLLFFTLIGGASATNHTTEVIKADVIGIEPIYMNYTLKKVATPCDSGKPRCWNVSYQKEVAKVLKGYRVKLSYKNNTFTARMLNEPTQDYLKIRVKSDLLVMPSTVAINAAVVY
;
A
#
# COMPACT_ATOMS: atom_id res chain seq x y z
N MET A 1 -54.67 54.83 12.13
CA MET A 1 -53.98 53.76 12.89
C MET A 1 -54.25 52.44 12.15
N LEU A 2 -53.34 51.52 11.82
CA LEU A 2 -51.96 51.24 12.22
C LEU A 2 -51.10 50.92 10.98
N LYS A 3 -49.87 51.42 10.99
CA LYS A 3 -48.80 51.09 10.03
C LYS A 3 -48.26 49.69 10.37
N LYS A 4 -48.48 48.68 9.53
CA LYS A 4 -47.91 47.33 9.72
C LYS A 4 -46.43 47.38 9.34
N SER A 5 -45.56 47.42 10.35
CA SER A 5 -44.11 47.33 10.19
C SER A 5 -43.72 45.87 9.90
N THR A 6 -43.58 45.53 8.63
CA THR A 6 -42.92 44.29 8.24
C THR A 6 -41.42 44.54 8.32
N ARG A 7 -40.77 44.09 9.40
CA ARG A 7 -39.30 44.07 9.50
C ARG A 7 -38.77 43.22 8.36
N LEU A 8 -38.24 43.88 7.33
CA LEU A 8 -37.47 43.25 6.26
C LEU A 8 -36.18 42.72 6.91
N PHE A 9 -36.16 41.45 7.31
CA PHE A 9 -34.92 40.79 7.69
C PHE A 9 -33.95 40.92 6.51
N PRO A 10 -32.69 41.36 6.73
CA PRO A 10 -31.81 41.71 5.64
C PRO A 10 -31.28 40.43 5.00
N ALA A 11 -32.07 39.86 4.07
CA ALA A 11 -31.73 38.69 3.28
C ALA A 11 -30.35 38.83 2.59
N GLN A 12 -29.93 40.07 2.33
CA GLN A 12 -28.62 40.43 1.80
C GLN A 12 -27.44 40.00 2.70
N LYS A 13 -27.60 40.02 4.03
CA LYS A 13 -26.54 39.59 4.97
C LYS A 13 -26.47 38.07 5.13
N ILE A 14 -27.59 37.38 4.94
CA ILE A 14 -27.65 35.91 5.00
C ILE A 14 -27.10 35.31 3.70
N ALA A 15 -27.42 35.92 2.54
CA ALA A 15 -26.93 35.49 1.24
C ALA A 15 -25.40 35.56 1.13
N THR A 16 -24.78 36.60 1.69
CA THR A 16 -23.32 36.77 1.67
C THR A 16 -22.60 35.73 2.54
N ILE A 17 -23.16 35.35 3.68
CA ILE A 17 -22.60 34.28 4.54
C ILE A 17 -22.70 32.92 3.84
N VAL A 18 -23.84 32.62 3.20
CA VAL A 18 -24.02 31.37 2.44
C VAL A 18 -23.06 31.29 1.25
N LEU A 19 -22.83 32.40 0.54
CA LEU A 19 -21.87 32.45 -0.57
C LEU A 19 -20.44 32.18 -0.09
N LEU A 20 -20.05 32.74 1.06
CA LEU A 20 -18.75 32.51 1.70
C LEU A 20 -18.55 31.05 2.12
N PHE A 21 -19.59 30.40 2.66
CA PHE A 21 -19.54 28.96 2.96
C PHE A 21 -19.40 28.11 1.70
N PHE A 22 -20.07 28.44 0.60
CA PHE A 22 -19.90 27.71 -0.67
C PHE A 22 -18.49 27.85 -1.25
N THR A 23 -17.83 29.01 -1.09
CA THR A 23 -16.45 29.19 -1.56
C THR A 23 -15.41 28.42 -0.74
N LEU A 24 -15.70 28.09 0.52
CA LEU A 24 -14.80 27.34 1.41
C LEU A 24 -14.88 25.82 1.26
N ILE A 25 -15.88 25.28 0.55
CA ILE A 25 -16.02 23.83 0.32
C ILE A 25 -15.16 23.37 -0.89
N GLY A 26 -14.56 24.30 -1.62
CA GLY A 26 -13.66 23.99 -2.73
C GLY A 26 -12.29 23.50 -2.25
N GLY A 27 -12.08 22.18 -2.28
CA GLY A 27 -10.74 21.62 -2.38
C GLY A 27 -10.35 20.52 -1.43
N ALA A 28 -11.28 19.82 -0.78
CA ALA A 28 -10.97 18.45 -0.34
C ALA A 28 -11.09 17.53 -1.55
N SER A 29 -10.09 17.55 -2.44
CA SER A 29 -9.93 16.49 -3.42
C SER A 29 -9.67 15.21 -2.63
N ALA A 30 -10.72 14.44 -2.38
CA ALA A 30 -10.58 13.04 -2.07
C ALA A 30 -9.79 12.45 -3.24
N THR A 31 -8.49 12.24 -3.04
CA THR A 31 -7.66 11.51 -3.99
C THR A 31 -8.27 10.12 -4.03
N ASN A 32 -9.09 9.91 -5.05
CA ASN A 32 -9.84 8.70 -5.24
C ASN A 32 -8.79 7.64 -5.58
N HIS A 33 -8.34 6.92 -4.57
CA HIS A 33 -7.31 5.91 -4.70
C HIS A 33 -7.91 4.68 -5.35
N THR A 34 -8.28 4.78 -6.63
CA THR A 34 -8.81 3.68 -7.40
C THR A 34 -7.71 2.63 -7.52
N THR A 35 -8.04 1.41 -7.11
CA THR A 35 -7.19 0.26 -7.40
C THR A 35 -7.68 -0.34 -8.70
N GLU A 36 -6.76 -0.56 -9.63
CA GLU A 36 -7.03 -1.16 -10.92
C GLU A 36 -6.26 -2.48 -11.04
N VAL A 37 -6.83 -3.42 -11.81
CA VAL A 37 -6.13 -4.66 -12.17
C VAL A 37 -5.52 -4.46 -13.55
N ILE A 38 -4.20 -4.55 -13.62
CA ILE A 38 -3.45 -4.41 -14.87
C ILE A 38 -2.76 -5.72 -15.22
N LYS A 39 -2.52 -5.91 -16.52
CA LYS A 39 -1.66 -6.97 -17.05
C LYS A 39 -0.29 -6.34 -17.34
N ALA A 40 0.71 -6.69 -16.54
CA ALA A 40 2.07 -6.17 -16.66
C ALA A 40 3.01 -7.26 -17.15
N ASP A 41 3.89 -6.93 -18.09
CA ASP A 41 4.81 -7.88 -18.71
C ASP A 41 6.02 -8.12 -17.80
N VAL A 42 6.47 -9.37 -17.69
CA VAL A 42 7.66 -9.77 -16.94
C VAL A 42 8.89 -9.51 -17.79
N ILE A 43 9.71 -8.55 -17.39
CA ILE A 43 10.93 -8.16 -18.11
C ILE A 43 12.21 -8.65 -17.43
N GLY A 44 12.11 -9.19 -16.22
CA GLY A 44 13.26 -9.77 -15.52
C GLY A 44 12.89 -10.42 -14.20
N ILE A 45 13.63 -11.47 -13.84
CA ILE A 45 13.42 -12.24 -12.62
C ILE A 45 14.77 -12.38 -11.92
N GLU A 46 14.85 -11.93 -10.67
CA GLU A 46 16.05 -12.02 -9.83
C GLU A 46 15.73 -12.83 -8.56
N PRO A 47 16.39 -13.98 -8.32
CA PRO A 47 16.17 -14.75 -7.10
C PRO A 47 16.69 -14.00 -5.87
N ILE A 48 15.92 -14.00 -4.80
CA ILE A 48 16.27 -13.42 -3.50
C ILE A 48 16.77 -14.55 -2.60
N TYR A 49 18.07 -14.61 -2.36
CA TYR A 49 18.67 -15.54 -1.40
C TYR A 49 18.90 -14.87 -0.05
N MET A 50 18.67 -15.62 1.02
CA MET A 50 19.24 -15.36 2.34
C MET A 50 20.48 -16.22 2.52
N ASN A 51 21.50 -15.66 3.18
CA ASN A 51 22.73 -16.36 3.55
C ASN A 51 22.66 -17.05 4.93
N TYR A 52 21.46 -17.14 5.51
CA TYR A 52 21.24 -17.88 6.75
C TYR A 52 19.88 -18.61 6.79
N THR A 53 19.85 -19.74 7.49
CA THR A 53 18.64 -20.39 8.03
C THR A 53 18.42 -19.95 9.47
N LEU A 54 17.18 -19.98 9.94
CA LEU A 54 16.86 -19.82 11.35
C LEU A 54 16.57 -21.19 11.94
N LYS A 55 17.42 -21.65 12.85
CA LYS A 55 17.18 -22.87 13.61
C LYS A 55 16.53 -22.53 14.94
N LYS A 56 15.38 -23.14 15.19
CA LYS A 56 14.68 -23.02 16.47
C LYS A 56 15.49 -23.76 17.54
N VAL A 57 15.90 -23.06 18.58
CA VAL A 57 16.59 -23.62 19.73
C VAL A 57 15.70 -23.44 20.95
N ALA A 58 15.31 -24.54 21.57
CA ALA A 58 14.51 -24.53 22.79
C ALA A 58 15.40 -24.99 23.95
N THR A 59 15.64 -24.10 24.91
CA THR A 59 16.37 -24.40 26.15
C THR A 59 15.43 -24.31 27.34
N PRO A 60 15.63 -25.10 28.41
CA PRO A 60 14.92 -24.89 29.66
C PRO A 60 15.12 -23.46 30.17
N CYS A 61 14.11 -22.88 30.82
CA CYS A 61 14.27 -21.59 31.45
C CYS A 61 15.20 -21.66 32.68
N ASP A 62 16.02 -20.63 32.88
CA ASP A 62 16.93 -20.52 34.04
C ASP A 62 16.20 -20.58 35.40
N SER A 63 14.90 -20.26 35.42
CA SER A 63 14.05 -20.31 36.61
C SER A 63 13.75 -21.72 37.13
N GLY A 64 14.12 -22.78 36.40
CA GLY A 64 13.93 -24.18 36.82
C GLY A 64 12.46 -24.65 36.90
N LYS A 65 11.49 -23.80 36.51
CA LYS A 65 10.07 -24.14 36.57
C LYS A 65 9.71 -25.27 35.59
N PRO A 66 8.93 -26.27 36.02
CA PRO A 66 8.48 -27.33 35.13
C PRO A 66 7.65 -26.76 33.98
N ARG A 67 7.88 -27.27 32.77
CA ARG A 67 7.25 -26.83 31.49
C ARG A 67 7.63 -25.42 31.02
N CYS A 68 8.65 -24.78 31.61
CA CYS A 68 9.17 -23.52 31.09
C CYS A 68 10.27 -23.76 30.05
N TRP A 69 10.06 -23.24 28.84
CA TRP A 69 11.01 -23.30 27.72
C TRP A 69 11.29 -21.91 27.18
N ASN A 70 12.56 -21.56 27.04
CA ASN A 70 13.00 -20.39 26.29
C ASN A 70 13.24 -20.81 24.83
N VAL A 71 12.49 -20.19 23.92
CA VAL A 71 12.62 -20.45 22.48
C VAL A 71 13.37 -19.28 21.86
N SER A 72 14.54 -19.58 21.30
CA SER A 72 15.32 -18.63 20.52
C SER A 72 15.53 -19.15 19.09
N TYR A 73 16.02 -18.27 18.22
CA TYR A 73 16.37 -18.63 16.85
C TYR A 73 17.83 -18.28 16.60
N GLN A 74 18.62 -19.29 16.25
CA GLN A 74 20.03 -19.11 15.88
C GLN A 74 20.17 -19.08 14.37
N LYS A 75 21.05 -18.19 13.87
CA LYS A 75 21.39 -18.11 12.45
C LYS A 75 22.43 -19.19 12.15
N GLU A 76 22.13 -20.07 11.22
CA GLU A 76 23.10 -21.00 10.64
C GLU A 76 23.41 -20.56 9.20
N VAL A 77 24.67 -20.65 8.78
CA VAL A 77 25.09 -20.26 7.42
C VAL A 77 24.43 -21.19 6.40
N ALA A 78 23.64 -20.63 5.50
CA ALA A 78 22.92 -21.40 4.49
C ALA A 78 22.50 -20.52 3.31
N LYS A 79 22.39 -21.06 2.09
CA LYS A 79 21.83 -20.33 0.94
C LYS A 79 20.37 -20.72 0.76
N VAL A 80 19.45 -19.92 1.30
CA VAL A 80 18.01 -20.20 1.28
C VAL A 80 17.32 -19.27 0.30
N LEU A 81 16.65 -19.82 -0.71
CA LEU A 81 15.76 -19.05 -1.57
C LEU A 81 14.58 -18.52 -0.74
N LYS A 82 14.36 -17.20 -0.76
CA LYS A 82 13.25 -16.53 -0.08
C LYS A 82 12.13 -16.11 -1.01
N GLY A 83 12.41 -16.09 -2.30
CA GLY A 83 11.47 -15.72 -3.33
C GLY A 83 12.19 -15.06 -4.50
N TYR A 84 11.43 -14.32 -5.29
CA TYR A 84 11.85 -13.71 -6.53
C TYR A 84 11.47 -12.24 -6.53
N ARG A 85 12.40 -11.42 -6.99
CA ARG A 85 12.16 -10.04 -7.36
C ARG A 85 11.85 -10.02 -8.85
N VAL A 86 10.62 -9.67 -9.19
CA VAL A 86 10.12 -9.68 -10.56
C VAL A 86 10.02 -8.24 -11.05
N LYS A 87 10.76 -7.90 -12.10
CA LYS A 87 10.67 -6.62 -12.81
C LYS A 87 9.52 -6.71 -13.81
N LEU A 88 8.64 -5.73 -13.74
CA LEU A 88 7.41 -5.65 -14.52
C LEU A 88 7.40 -4.37 -15.34
N SER A 89 6.81 -4.45 -16.54
CA SER A 89 6.59 -3.32 -17.43
C SER A 89 5.10 -3.14 -17.74
N TYR A 90 4.63 -1.90 -17.70
CA TYR A 90 3.29 -1.53 -18.12
C TYR A 90 3.26 -0.08 -18.60
N LYS A 91 2.77 0.17 -19.82
CA LYS A 91 2.65 1.52 -20.42
C LYS A 91 3.94 2.37 -20.27
N ASN A 92 5.09 1.80 -20.61
CA ASN A 92 6.43 2.41 -20.49
C ASN A 92 6.91 2.69 -19.07
N ASN A 93 6.15 2.32 -18.04
CA ASN A 93 6.60 2.35 -16.66
C ASN A 93 7.14 0.99 -16.25
N THR A 94 8.19 1.01 -15.43
CA THR A 94 8.79 -0.21 -14.87
C THR A 94 8.70 -0.17 -13.35
N PHE A 95 8.34 -1.29 -12.76
CA PHE A 95 8.30 -1.44 -11.31
C PHE A 95 8.67 -2.86 -10.92
N THR A 96 8.85 -3.09 -9.63
CA THR A 96 9.34 -4.37 -9.10
C THR A 96 8.36 -4.94 -8.09
N ALA A 97 7.98 -6.20 -8.28
CA ALA A 97 7.18 -6.97 -7.33
C ALA A 97 8.06 -8.02 -6.62
N ARG A 98 7.66 -8.44 -5.42
CA ARG A 98 8.25 -9.59 -4.72
C ARG A 98 7.25 -10.74 -4.72
N MET A 99 7.71 -11.91 -5.12
CA MET A 99 6.91 -13.14 -5.18
C MET A 99 7.62 -14.26 -4.42
N LEU A 100 6.87 -15.18 -3.83
CA LEU A 100 7.45 -16.38 -3.19
C LEU A 100 7.88 -17.41 -4.22
N ASN A 101 7.07 -17.57 -5.27
CA ASN A 101 7.31 -18.52 -6.35
C ASN A 101 7.73 -17.77 -7.62
N GLU A 102 8.47 -18.46 -8.48
CA GLU A 102 8.84 -17.93 -9.78
C GLU A 102 7.58 -17.78 -10.65
N PRO A 103 7.39 -16.65 -11.34
CA PRO A 103 6.25 -16.48 -12.23
C PRO A 103 6.38 -17.46 -13.41
N THR A 104 5.29 -18.17 -13.73
CA THR A 104 5.25 -19.15 -14.83
C THR A 104 4.83 -18.55 -16.16
N GLN A 105 4.30 -17.33 -16.13
CA GLN A 105 3.81 -16.60 -17.30
C GLN A 105 4.71 -15.40 -17.57
N ASP A 106 4.80 -15.02 -18.84
CA ASP A 106 5.51 -13.81 -19.29
C ASP A 106 4.82 -12.51 -18.87
N TYR A 107 3.68 -12.60 -18.18
CA TYR A 107 2.94 -11.47 -17.64
C TYR A 107 2.37 -11.81 -16.26
N LEU A 108 2.06 -10.77 -15.49
CA LEU A 108 1.33 -10.88 -14.22
C LEU A 108 0.10 -9.97 -14.23
N LYS A 109 -1.00 -10.50 -13.68
CA LYS A 109 -2.15 -9.68 -13.30
C LYS A 109 -1.92 -9.18 -11.88
N ILE A 110 -1.81 -7.87 -11.74
CA ILE A 110 -1.57 -7.24 -10.43
C ILE A 110 -2.64 -6.21 -10.15
N ARG A 111 -3.06 -6.14 -8.88
CA ARG A 111 -3.89 -5.03 -8.41
C ARG A 111 -2.96 -3.95 -7.88
N VAL A 112 -3.03 -2.78 -8.49
CA VAL A 112 -2.20 -1.62 -8.18
C VAL A 112 -3.08 -0.41 -7.98
N LYS A 113 -2.68 0.49 -7.10
CA LYS A 113 -3.30 1.80 -6.96
C LYS A 113 -2.87 2.67 -8.14
N SER A 114 -3.82 3.23 -8.90
CA SER A 114 -3.53 3.94 -10.16
C SER A 114 -2.49 5.05 -9.97
N ASP A 115 -2.52 5.75 -8.83
CA ASP A 115 -1.55 6.81 -8.49
C ASP A 115 -0.09 6.32 -8.44
N LEU A 116 0.14 5.04 -8.13
CA LEU A 116 1.48 4.46 -8.03
C LEU A 116 2.07 4.15 -9.41
N LEU A 117 1.25 4.03 -10.46
CA LEU A 117 1.72 3.78 -11.82
C LEU A 117 2.40 4.98 -12.47
N VAL A 118 2.14 6.18 -11.96
CA VAL A 118 2.71 7.45 -12.45
C VAL A 118 3.93 7.85 -11.62
N MET A 119 4.19 7.16 -10.49
CA MET A 119 5.34 7.47 -9.66
C MET A 119 6.65 7.01 -10.31
N PRO A 120 7.73 7.79 -10.18
CA PRO A 120 9.05 7.40 -10.68
C PRO A 120 9.51 6.07 -10.07
N SER A 121 10.25 5.30 -10.86
CA SER A 121 10.68 3.90 -10.60
C SER A 121 11.49 3.66 -9.33
N THR A 122 11.86 4.73 -8.61
CA THR A 122 12.58 4.69 -7.33
C THR A 122 11.69 4.32 -6.14
N VAL A 123 10.36 4.31 -6.30
CA VAL A 123 9.41 3.94 -5.25
C VAL A 123 9.06 2.45 -5.35
N ALA A 124 9.28 1.69 -4.27
CA ALA A 124 8.84 0.31 -4.18
C ALA A 124 7.29 0.25 -4.17
N ILE A 125 6.70 -0.21 -5.28
CA ILE A 125 5.25 -0.39 -5.37
C ILE A 125 4.89 -1.72 -4.70
N ASN A 126 4.20 -1.63 -3.55
CA ASN A 126 3.56 -2.80 -2.95
C ASN A 126 2.35 -3.20 -3.80
N ALA A 127 2.56 -4.08 -4.78
CA ALA A 127 1.51 -4.67 -5.59
C ALA A 127 1.14 -6.05 -5.05
N ALA A 128 -0.16 -6.33 -4.91
CA ALA A 128 -0.65 -7.66 -4.61
C ALA A 128 -0.93 -8.39 -5.94
N VAL A 129 -0.31 -9.55 -6.13
CA VAL A 129 -0.59 -10.44 -7.27
C VAL A 129 -1.98 -11.03 -7.10
N VAL A 130 -2.81 -10.94 -8.13
CA VAL A 130 -4.16 -11.52 -8.14
C VAL A 130 -4.14 -12.70 -9.10
N TYR A 131 -4.41 -13.91 -8.57
CA TYR A 131 -4.49 -15.14 -9.36
C TYR A 131 -5.77 -15.18 -10.21
#